data_AF-A0A559TI21-F1
#
_entry.id   AF-A0A559TI21-F1
#
_cell.length_a   1.000
_cell.length_b   1.000
_cell.length_c   1.000
_cell.angle_alpha   90.00
_cell.angle_beta   90.00
_cell.angle_gamma   90.00
#
_symmetry.space_group_name_H-M   'P 1'
#
loop_
_entity.id
_entity.type
_entity.pdbx_description
1 polymer ?
#
loop_
_entity_poly.entity_id
_entity_poly.type
_entity_poly.pdbx_seq_one_letter_code
_entity_poly.pdbx_strand_id
1 'polypeptide(L)'
;MVTNSDNFDLMNWKLCLPIDEDGGTIGTALEILELTGFEHSSYFYMADDGAMVFRAITDGALTKGTTCARSELREMDGHSLASWSLDEGGTMTATLKVDEAPQMTDGVDGRIVVGQIHGSEDELVRLYWENGEVYFKSDKGGDGDDSLRFELTNTSGETPQVSLGEQFSYEIDVHGDTLTVILYAGGDTYTSVTTVSSAWDGEQFYFKAGAYLGSNETNSTGAGQVSFYGFDFSHVPGDGLGGLVSTVTADDGASDYSADSTGTIGNDVLTGGELADVIYGYGGDDVVRAGAGDDRIVGGSGADKVLGQDGADVVSAGAGDDIVYGGDGNDTIDGGAGNDTLKGETGANTITGGDGDDTVYGGAGTDDLSGDAGADTIVAGEGDDFLSGGADNDRLYGGEGADRLYGQAGDDMLVGQGGADRLVGADGNDTLYGYSDSDKLYGDAGADKLVGGDGDDTLYGGAGDDRLYADEGADNLYGGTGADTFVFTSLDPSTLTSTGRDDIYQFSKAESDIINLSSIDANTTINGGQAFVFIGTTAFSQQVCELRYVNTGSETYIYGDVNGDGAADFSIHVDGVVQLQSSDFIL
;
A
#
# COMPACT_ATOMS: atom_id res chain seq x y z
N MET A 1 -10.46 18.60 -11.18
CA MET A 1 -10.89 19.31 -9.96
C MET A 1 -10.94 18.23 -8.92
N VAL A 2 -10.28 18.44 -7.79
CA VAL A 2 -10.38 17.54 -6.64
C VAL A 2 -11.85 17.54 -6.17
N THR A 3 -12.36 16.38 -5.85
CA THR A 3 -13.73 16.11 -5.39
C THR A 3 -13.70 15.53 -3.99
N ASN A 4 -14.83 15.52 -3.29
CA ASN A 4 -14.95 14.96 -1.95
C ASN A 4 -14.52 13.49 -1.88
N SER A 5 -14.79 12.69 -2.90
CA SER A 5 -14.37 11.28 -2.94
C SER A 5 -12.87 11.07 -3.18
N ASP A 6 -12.12 12.12 -3.51
CA ASP A 6 -10.65 12.04 -3.63
C ASP A 6 -9.98 12.16 -2.24
N ASN A 7 -10.67 12.78 -1.26
CA ASN A 7 -10.13 13.06 0.08
C ASN A 7 -10.85 12.27 1.19
N PHE A 8 -12.03 11.72 0.94
CA PHE A 8 -12.85 11.01 1.92
C PHE A 8 -13.36 9.68 1.33
N ASP A 9 -13.36 8.62 2.14
CA ASP A 9 -14.02 7.36 1.75
C ASP A 9 -15.54 7.54 1.82
N LEU A 10 -16.14 7.66 0.63
CA LEU A 10 -17.58 7.83 0.45
C LEU A 10 -18.26 6.59 -0.13
N MET A 11 -17.56 5.45 -0.26
CA MET A 11 -18.09 4.26 -0.91
C MET A 11 -19.28 3.65 -0.13
N ASN A 12 -19.26 3.79 1.19
CA ASN A 12 -20.28 3.29 2.10
C ASN A 12 -21.24 4.39 2.57
N TRP A 13 -21.50 5.39 1.71
CA TRP A 13 -22.38 6.50 2.04
C TRP A 13 -23.34 6.83 0.90
N LYS A 14 -24.57 7.18 1.26
CA LYS A 14 -25.47 7.92 0.37
C LYS A 14 -25.70 9.33 0.90
N LEU A 15 -25.95 10.28 0.01
CA LEU A 15 -26.13 11.68 0.36
C LEU A 15 -27.59 12.11 0.16
N CYS A 16 -28.15 12.80 1.14
CA CYS A 16 -29.42 13.51 1.01
C CYS A 16 -29.15 15.00 0.85
N LEU A 17 -29.71 15.64 -0.18
CA LEU A 17 -29.58 17.08 -0.43
C LEU A 17 -30.91 17.82 -0.23
N PRO A 18 -30.90 19.10 0.17
CA PRO A 18 -32.10 19.90 0.44
C PRO A 18 -32.75 20.44 -0.86
N ILE A 19 -32.67 19.67 -1.95
CA ILE A 19 -33.19 19.99 -3.28
C ILE A 19 -34.33 19.04 -3.57
N ASP A 20 -35.41 19.53 -4.17
CA ASP A 20 -36.47 18.70 -4.72
C ASP A 20 -35.95 17.95 -5.95
N GLU A 21 -36.48 16.75 -6.23
CA GLU A 21 -36.04 15.92 -7.37
C GLU A 21 -36.17 16.65 -8.73
N ASP A 22 -37.09 17.63 -8.83
CA ASP A 22 -37.28 18.49 -10.00
C ASP A 22 -36.30 19.69 -10.08
N GLY A 23 -35.33 19.78 -9.16
CA GLY A 23 -34.32 20.84 -9.08
C GLY A 23 -34.76 22.12 -8.36
N GLY A 24 -35.90 22.08 -7.66
CA GLY A 24 -36.41 23.17 -6.81
C GLY A 24 -36.00 23.03 -5.34
N THR A 25 -36.55 23.86 -4.45
CA THR A 25 -36.38 23.71 -2.98
C THR A 25 -37.68 23.35 -2.27
N ILE A 26 -38.77 23.10 -3.01
CA ILE A 26 -40.10 22.79 -2.48
C ILE A 26 -40.43 21.36 -2.89
N GLY A 27 -40.40 20.39 -1.97
CA GLY A 27 -40.77 19.02 -2.28
C GLY A 27 -39.98 17.97 -1.50
N THR A 28 -39.68 16.85 -2.17
CA THR A 28 -39.00 15.69 -1.57
C THR A 28 -37.50 15.80 -1.79
N ALA A 29 -36.72 15.74 -0.71
CA ALA A 29 -35.27 15.84 -0.77
C ALA A 29 -34.64 14.80 -1.72
N LEU A 30 -33.66 15.23 -2.50
CA LEU A 30 -32.93 14.43 -3.48
C LEU A 30 -31.92 13.50 -2.78
N GLU A 31 -31.95 12.22 -3.15
CA GLU A 31 -30.95 11.24 -2.71
C GLU A 31 -29.96 10.91 -3.82
N ILE A 32 -28.67 10.86 -3.47
CA ILE A 32 -27.56 10.48 -4.35
C ILE A 32 -26.94 9.20 -3.79
N LEU A 33 -26.93 8.14 -4.60
CA LEU A 33 -26.46 6.81 -4.20
C LEU A 33 -24.99 6.54 -4.58
N GLU A 34 -24.46 7.26 -5.57
CA GLU A 34 -23.08 7.11 -6.05
C GLU A 34 -22.36 8.43 -5.84
N LEU A 35 -21.38 8.45 -4.93
CA LEU A 35 -20.68 9.67 -4.52
C LEU A 35 -19.32 9.86 -5.19
N THR A 36 -18.79 8.85 -5.89
CA THR A 36 -17.52 8.96 -6.62
C THR A 36 -17.58 10.10 -7.65
N GLY A 37 -16.75 11.12 -7.45
CA GLY A 37 -16.66 12.33 -8.26
C GLY A 37 -17.90 13.24 -8.18
N PHE A 38 -18.84 12.99 -7.25
CA PHE A 38 -20.07 13.77 -7.14
C PHE A 38 -19.84 15.08 -6.40
N GLU A 39 -20.26 16.18 -7.01
CA GLU A 39 -20.15 17.53 -6.47
C GLU A 39 -21.43 18.32 -6.75
N HIS A 40 -21.88 19.11 -5.77
CA HIS A 40 -22.95 20.09 -5.88
C HIS A 40 -22.55 21.43 -5.27
N SER A 41 -22.33 22.42 -6.15
CA SER A 41 -21.77 23.76 -5.87
C SER A 41 -22.46 24.63 -4.82
N SER A 42 -23.54 24.18 -4.19
CA SER A 42 -24.27 24.92 -3.15
C SER A 42 -24.59 24.13 -1.90
N TYR A 43 -24.48 22.79 -1.92
CA TYR A 43 -25.01 21.95 -0.84
C TYR A 43 -24.08 20.80 -0.44
N PHE A 44 -23.23 20.35 -1.35
CA PHE A 44 -22.23 19.34 -1.06
C PHE A 44 -21.05 19.56 -1.98
N TYR A 45 -19.98 20.17 -1.51
CA TYR A 45 -18.85 20.45 -2.38
C TYR A 45 -17.51 20.45 -1.65
N MET A 46 -16.45 20.20 -2.40
CA MET A 46 -15.08 20.41 -1.93
C MET A 46 -14.78 21.91 -1.88
N ALA A 47 -14.46 22.42 -0.70
CA ALA A 47 -13.98 23.80 -0.55
C ALA A 47 -12.50 23.93 -0.98
N ASP A 48 -12.08 25.17 -1.22
CA ASP A 48 -10.68 25.47 -1.59
C ASP A 48 -9.68 25.04 -0.51
N ASP A 49 -10.12 24.85 0.74
CA ASP A 49 -9.33 24.39 1.89
C ASP A 49 -9.41 22.86 2.11
N GLY A 50 -9.90 22.10 1.13
CA GLY A 50 -9.95 20.63 1.20
C GLY A 50 -11.11 20.08 2.05
N ALA A 51 -11.96 20.96 2.60
CA ALA A 51 -13.09 20.51 3.39
C ALA A 51 -14.22 19.96 2.52
N MET A 52 -14.78 18.83 2.97
CA MET A 52 -16.07 18.36 2.51
C MET A 52 -17.18 19.21 3.14
N VAL A 53 -17.75 20.12 2.35
CA VAL A 53 -18.76 21.07 2.81
C VAL A 53 -20.16 20.53 2.65
N PHE A 54 -20.91 20.48 3.74
CA PHE A 54 -22.35 20.25 3.76
C PHE A 54 -23.08 21.55 4.02
N ARG A 55 -24.03 21.89 3.17
CA ARG A 55 -24.89 23.08 3.36
C ARG A 55 -26.35 22.74 3.23
N ALA A 56 -27.16 23.15 4.19
CA ALA A 56 -28.61 23.00 4.20
C ALA A 56 -29.30 24.35 4.42
N ILE A 57 -30.42 24.60 3.75
CA ILE A 57 -31.19 25.84 3.88
C ILE A 57 -32.53 25.57 4.58
N THR A 58 -32.99 26.53 5.39
CA THR A 58 -34.25 26.45 6.16
C THR A 58 -35.49 26.16 5.30
N ASP A 59 -35.54 26.75 4.10
CA ASP A 59 -36.60 26.54 3.09
C ASP A 59 -36.29 25.40 2.10
N GLY A 60 -35.39 24.48 2.45
CA GLY A 60 -34.98 23.35 1.62
C GLY A 60 -36.04 22.25 1.52
N ALA A 61 -35.90 21.40 0.51
CA ALA A 61 -36.75 20.22 0.37
C ALA A 61 -36.55 19.26 1.55
N LEU A 62 -37.60 18.52 1.90
CA LEU A 62 -37.63 17.68 3.10
C LEU A 62 -37.69 16.20 2.72
N THR A 63 -37.09 15.36 3.54
CA THR A 63 -37.34 13.91 3.48
C THR A 63 -38.70 13.62 4.11
N LYS A 64 -39.39 12.59 3.62
CA LYS A 64 -40.68 12.19 4.18
C LYS A 64 -40.53 11.88 5.68
N GLY A 65 -41.34 12.55 6.51
CA GLY A 65 -41.35 12.35 7.97
C GLY A 65 -40.45 13.32 8.74
N THR A 66 -39.68 14.17 8.05
CA THR A 66 -38.78 15.14 8.70
C THR A 66 -39.36 16.54 8.61
N THR A 67 -39.03 17.38 9.59
CA THR A 67 -39.50 18.78 9.63
C THR A 67 -38.45 19.78 9.16
N CYS A 68 -37.20 19.33 9.02
CA CYS A 68 -36.06 20.17 8.68
C CYS A 68 -35.26 19.59 7.50
N ALA A 69 -34.65 20.51 6.74
CA ALA A 69 -33.80 20.16 5.60
C ALA A 69 -32.42 19.69 6.06
N ARG A 70 -31.74 18.92 5.21
CA ARG A 70 -30.41 18.39 5.47
C ARG A 70 -29.58 18.34 4.19
N SER A 71 -28.27 18.54 4.35
CA SER A 71 -27.25 18.00 3.46
C SER A 71 -26.44 17.04 4.32
N GLU A 72 -26.68 15.74 4.17
CA GLU A 72 -26.25 14.78 5.18
C GLU A 72 -26.03 13.40 4.55
N LEU A 73 -24.93 12.77 4.93
CA LEU A 73 -24.62 11.40 4.61
C LEU A 73 -25.43 10.43 5.47
N ARG A 74 -25.79 9.29 4.89
CA ARG A 74 -26.34 8.13 5.60
C ARG A 74 -25.52 6.91 5.22
N GLU A 75 -25.07 6.19 6.23
CA GLU A 75 -24.25 4.98 6.08
C GLU A 75 -24.95 3.94 5.19
N MET A 76 -24.15 3.23 4.41
CA MET A 76 -24.53 2.17 3.47
C MET A 76 -23.60 0.98 3.67
N ASP A 77 -24.07 -0.21 3.32
CA ASP A 77 -23.26 -1.44 3.24
C ASP A 77 -23.16 -1.81 1.76
N GLY A 78 -22.14 -1.24 1.10
CA GLY A 78 -22.06 -1.16 -0.36
C GLY A 78 -23.29 -0.46 -0.95
N HIS A 79 -24.06 -1.17 -1.78
CA HIS A 79 -25.29 -0.61 -2.38
C HIS A 79 -26.57 -0.85 -1.55
N SER A 80 -26.46 -1.44 -0.36
CA SER A 80 -27.60 -1.71 0.53
C SER A 80 -27.65 -0.73 1.70
N LEU A 81 -28.83 -0.57 2.30
CA LEU A 81 -28.94 0.23 3.51
C LEU A 81 -28.20 -0.47 4.65
N ALA A 82 -27.19 0.20 5.24
CA ALA A 82 -26.56 -0.26 6.46
C ALA A 82 -27.57 -0.46 7.60
N SER A 83 -27.29 -1.46 8.43
CA SER A 83 -28.11 -1.92 9.54
C SER A 83 -27.27 -2.84 10.43
N TRP A 84 -26.76 -2.30 11.53
CA TRP A 84 -25.95 -3.03 12.51
C TRP A 84 -26.61 -3.07 13.90
N SER A 85 -26.14 -3.94 14.79
CA SER A 85 -26.70 -4.12 16.15
C SER A 85 -25.81 -3.53 17.24
N LEU A 86 -26.32 -3.32 18.45
CA LEU A 86 -25.49 -2.87 19.58
C LEU A 86 -24.34 -3.84 19.93
N ASP A 87 -24.55 -5.14 19.74
CA ASP A 87 -23.51 -6.16 20.01
C ASP A 87 -22.34 -6.06 19.03
N GLU A 88 -22.60 -5.62 17.81
CA GLU A 88 -21.58 -5.27 16.81
C GLU A 88 -20.95 -3.94 17.17
N GLY A 89 -21.80 -2.94 17.44
CA GLY A 89 -21.40 -1.60 17.83
C GLY A 89 -20.76 -0.82 16.69
N GLY A 90 -20.24 0.35 17.01
CA GLY A 90 -19.46 1.14 16.06
C GLY A 90 -19.03 2.49 16.60
N THR A 91 -17.99 2.99 15.95
CA THR A 91 -17.34 4.27 16.22
C THR A 91 -17.49 5.16 15.00
N MET A 92 -17.81 6.44 15.20
CA MET A 92 -17.76 7.47 14.16
C MET A 92 -16.98 8.67 14.68
N THR A 93 -15.97 9.10 13.92
CA THR A 93 -15.16 10.28 14.24
C THR A 93 -15.26 11.34 13.15
N ALA A 94 -15.16 12.60 13.56
CA ALA A 94 -15.09 13.71 12.61
C ALA A 94 -14.34 14.91 13.18
N THR A 95 -13.67 15.65 12.30
CA THR A 95 -13.09 16.96 12.55
C THR A 95 -13.77 17.92 11.62
N LEU A 96 -14.36 18.96 12.19
CA LEU A 96 -15.21 19.86 11.44
C LEU A 96 -15.23 21.25 12.04
N LYS A 97 -15.78 22.20 11.28
CA LYS A 97 -16.22 23.49 11.80
C LYS A 97 -17.65 23.77 11.36
N VAL A 98 -18.39 24.50 12.18
CA VAL A 98 -19.68 25.07 11.78
C VAL A 98 -19.43 26.44 11.18
N ASP A 99 -19.63 26.59 9.87
CA ASP A 99 -19.35 27.83 9.14
C ASP A 99 -20.48 28.86 9.28
N GLU A 100 -21.72 28.38 9.18
CA GLU A 100 -22.94 29.17 9.16
C GLU A 100 -23.99 28.42 9.97
N ALA A 101 -24.76 29.14 10.78
CA ALA A 101 -25.90 28.60 11.50
C ALA A 101 -27.21 29.31 11.11
N PRO A 102 -28.35 28.58 11.05
CA PRO A 102 -29.63 29.19 10.71
C PRO A 102 -30.00 30.23 11.77
N GLN A 103 -30.56 31.37 11.39
CA GLN A 103 -30.89 32.44 12.33
C GLN A 103 -32.31 32.26 12.88
N MET A 104 -32.45 32.23 14.21
CA MET A 104 -33.74 32.24 14.89
C MET A 104 -34.36 33.65 14.90
N THR A 105 -35.67 33.77 15.18
CA THR A 105 -36.37 35.07 15.18
C THR A 105 -35.84 36.10 16.18
N ASP A 106 -35.17 35.66 17.23
CA ASP A 106 -34.53 36.49 18.24
C ASP A 106 -33.08 36.86 17.89
N GLY A 107 -32.58 36.41 16.73
CA GLY A 107 -31.23 36.69 16.23
C GLY A 107 -30.15 35.81 16.85
N VAL A 108 -30.52 34.71 17.50
CA VAL A 108 -29.60 33.69 18.02
C VAL A 108 -29.32 32.65 16.94
N ASP A 109 -28.09 32.15 16.93
CA ASP A 109 -27.68 31.05 16.06
C ASP A 109 -28.48 29.79 16.41
N GLY A 110 -29.13 29.23 15.41
CA GLY A 110 -29.97 28.06 15.50
C GLY A 110 -29.16 26.78 15.50
N ARG A 111 -29.87 25.69 15.75
CA ARG A 111 -29.29 24.38 15.99
C ARG A 111 -28.94 23.66 14.69
N ILE A 112 -27.79 22.98 14.68
CA ILE A 112 -27.37 22.05 13.64
C ILE A 112 -27.02 20.71 14.30
N VAL A 113 -27.43 19.61 13.69
CA VAL A 113 -26.98 18.25 14.00
C VAL A 113 -25.82 17.93 13.05
N VAL A 114 -24.70 17.52 13.63
CA VAL A 114 -23.45 17.25 12.89
C VAL A 114 -23.12 15.77 12.78
N GLY A 115 -23.58 14.95 13.72
CA GLY A 115 -23.38 13.50 13.74
C GLY A 115 -24.52 12.77 14.45
N GLN A 116 -24.87 11.57 13.98
CA GLN A 116 -25.96 10.77 14.52
C GLN A 116 -25.69 9.27 14.48
N ILE A 117 -26.30 8.56 15.43
CA ILE A 117 -26.61 7.14 15.34
C ILE A 117 -28.13 7.02 15.33
N HIS A 118 -28.68 6.56 14.21
CA HIS A 118 -30.12 6.51 13.99
C HIS A 118 -30.59 5.05 14.04
N GLY A 119 -31.65 4.79 14.82
CA GLY A 119 -32.34 3.50 14.87
C GLY A 119 -33.35 3.34 13.73
N SER A 120 -34.33 2.45 13.88
CA SER A 120 -35.38 2.28 12.86
C SER A 120 -36.33 3.49 12.75
N GLU A 121 -36.74 4.06 13.88
CA GLU A 121 -37.70 5.17 13.96
C GLU A 121 -37.19 6.35 14.80
N ASP A 122 -36.28 6.11 15.74
CA ASP A 122 -35.78 7.08 16.73
C ASP A 122 -34.25 7.15 16.70
N GLU A 123 -33.66 8.18 17.30
CA GLU A 123 -32.21 8.39 17.31
C GLU A 123 -31.55 8.04 18.65
N LEU A 124 -30.59 7.11 18.59
CA LEU A 124 -29.75 6.75 19.73
C LEU A 124 -28.86 7.91 20.14
N VAL A 125 -28.28 8.59 19.14
CA VAL A 125 -27.47 9.80 19.33
C VAL A 125 -27.83 10.83 18.27
N ARG A 126 -28.07 12.07 18.71
CA ARG A 126 -27.96 13.27 17.87
C ARG A 126 -27.02 14.26 18.54
N LEU A 127 -25.87 14.47 17.93
CA LEU A 127 -24.87 15.44 18.37
C LEU A 127 -25.19 16.81 17.75
N TYR A 128 -25.38 17.80 18.62
CA TYR A 128 -25.83 19.13 18.28
C TYR A 128 -24.73 20.16 18.49
N TRP A 129 -24.65 21.12 17.57
CA TRP A 129 -24.11 22.44 17.81
C TRP A 129 -25.28 23.43 17.90
N GLU A 130 -25.38 24.19 18.99
CA GLU A 130 -26.46 25.17 19.23
C GLU A 130 -25.90 26.43 19.89
N ASN A 131 -25.80 27.52 19.10
CA ASN A 131 -25.30 28.82 19.58
C ASN A 131 -23.96 28.69 20.35
N GLY A 132 -23.05 27.90 19.77
CA GLY A 132 -21.74 27.62 20.32
C GLY A 132 -21.67 26.48 21.33
N GLU A 133 -22.77 26.02 21.89
CA GLU A 133 -22.77 24.86 22.79
C GLU A 133 -22.81 23.55 22.00
N VAL A 134 -21.99 22.57 22.40
CA VAL A 134 -22.02 21.21 21.84
C VAL A 134 -22.51 20.21 22.88
N TYR A 135 -23.54 19.44 22.54
CA TYR A 135 -24.15 18.43 23.40
C TYR A 135 -24.85 17.37 22.56
N PHE A 136 -25.25 16.25 23.14
CA PHE A 136 -26.07 15.27 22.41
C PHE A 136 -27.37 14.92 23.13
N LYS A 137 -28.31 14.35 22.37
CA LYS A 137 -29.54 13.76 22.90
C LYS A 137 -29.72 12.32 22.44
N SER A 138 -30.39 11.52 23.27
CA SER A 138 -30.89 10.18 22.94
C SER A 138 -32.40 10.14 23.16
N ASP A 139 -33.16 9.65 22.18
CA ASP A 139 -34.64 9.65 22.27
C ASP A 139 -35.22 8.65 23.25
N LYS A 140 -34.48 7.58 23.54
CA LYS A 140 -34.82 6.62 24.61
C LYS A 140 -33.67 6.60 25.62
N GLY A 141 -33.29 7.77 26.10
CA GLY A 141 -32.15 7.93 27.02
C GLY A 141 -32.47 7.54 28.47
N GLY A 142 -33.75 7.48 28.84
CA GLY A 142 -34.22 7.17 30.21
C GLY A 142 -34.90 5.81 30.37
N ASP A 143 -35.60 5.64 31.50
CA ASP A 143 -36.49 4.49 31.76
C ASP A 143 -37.75 4.58 30.86
N GLY A 144 -37.65 4.11 29.61
CA GLY A 144 -38.75 4.14 28.64
C GLY A 144 -38.45 5.00 27.41
N ASP A 145 -39.48 5.65 26.86
CA ASP A 145 -39.44 6.41 25.59
C ASP A 145 -39.14 7.92 25.79
N ASP A 146 -38.37 8.23 26.84
CA ASP A 146 -38.06 9.61 27.23
C ASP A 146 -36.77 10.11 26.57
N SER A 147 -36.88 11.19 25.80
CA SER A 147 -35.73 11.87 25.17
C SER A 147 -34.92 12.64 26.22
N LEU A 148 -33.63 12.29 26.37
CA LEU A 148 -32.72 12.91 27.34
C LEU A 148 -31.61 13.67 26.63
N ARG A 149 -31.24 14.82 27.22
CA ARG A 149 -30.02 15.58 26.88
C ARG A 149 -28.89 15.15 27.80
N PHE A 150 -27.73 14.93 27.20
CA PHE A 150 -26.49 14.58 27.88
C PHE A 150 -25.48 15.70 27.67
N GLU A 151 -24.89 16.16 28.77
CA GLU A 151 -23.80 17.13 28.72
C GLU A 151 -22.47 16.39 28.49
N LEU A 152 -21.58 17.06 27.76
CA LEU A 152 -20.17 16.73 27.65
C LEU A 152 -19.43 17.61 28.64
N THR A 153 -18.55 17.03 29.46
CA THR A 153 -17.80 17.80 30.46
C THR A 153 -16.31 17.49 30.40
N ASN A 154 -15.48 18.53 30.54
CA ASN A 154 -14.04 18.36 30.77
C ASN A 154 -13.76 17.99 32.24
N THR A 155 -12.48 17.78 32.56
CA THR A 155 -12.02 17.44 33.93
C THR A 155 -12.35 18.51 34.98
N SER A 156 -12.59 19.76 34.56
CA SER A 156 -13.03 20.87 35.41
C SER A 156 -14.55 20.96 35.56
N GLY A 157 -15.32 20.14 34.85
CA GLY A 157 -16.78 20.14 34.85
C GLY A 157 -17.40 21.21 33.95
N GLU A 158 -16.64 21.78 33.04
CA GLU A 158 -17.09 22.78 32.06
C GLU A 158 -17.61 22.11 30.80
N THR A 159 -18.57 22.75 30.13
CA THR A 159 -19.18 22.27 28.88
C THR A 159 -18.50 22.90 27.66
N PRO A 160 -18.42 22.20 26.52
CA PRO A 160 -17.72 22.70 25.36
C PRO A 160 -18.42 23.92 24.75
N GLN A 161 -17.63 24.93 24.39
CA GLN A 161 -18.08 26.13 23.69
C GLN A 161 -17.23 26.32 22.43
N VAL A 162 -17.85 26.17 21.26
CA VAL A 162 -17.20 26.19 19.96
C VAL A 162 -17.81 27.30 19.11
N SER A 163 -17.03 28.31 18.77
CA SER A 163 -17.51 29.44 17.95
C SER A 163 -17.76 29.02 16.50
N LEU A 164 -18.56 29.79 15.76
CA LEU A 164 -18.62 29.63 14.31
C LEU A 164 -17.23 29.79 13.69
N GLY A 165 -16.89 28.90 12.75
CA GLY A 165 -15.59 28.82 12.10
C GLY A 165 -14.47 28.23 12.96
N GLU A 166 -14.72 27.92 14.23
CA GLU A 166 -13.79 27.19 15.09
C GLU A 166 -13.87 25.70 14.79
N GLN A 167 -12.71 25.08 14.56
CA GLN A 167 -12.63 23.63 14.37
C GLN A 167 -12.72 22.91 15.70
N PHE A 168 -13.34 21.74 15.66
CA PHE A 168 -13.41 20.81 16.77
C PHE A 168 -13.59 19.40 16.22
N SER A 169 -13.38 18.41 17.07
CA SER A 169 -13.55 17.01 16.69
C SER A 169 -14.49 16.30 17.65
N TYR A 170 -15.17 15.27 17.15
CA TYR A 170 -15.99 14.39 17.98
C TYR A 170 -15.70 12.93 17.69
N GLU A 171 -15.94 12.11 18.71
CA GLU A 171 -16.06 10.65 18.64
C GLU A 171 -17.43 10.26 19.21
N ILE A 172 -18.17 9.43 18.48
CA ILE A 172 -19.39 8.78 18.95
C ILE A 172 -19.14 7.27 18.86
N ASP A 173 -18.98 6.64 20.01
CA ASP A 173 -18.66 5.22 20.14
C ASP A 173 -19.78 4.49 20.91
N VAL A 174 -20.28 3.39 20.34
CA VAL A 174 -21.23 2.51 21.01
C VAL A 174 -20.85 1.05 20.86
N HIS A 175 -20.63 0.36 21.98
CA HIS A 175 -20.45 -1.10 22.00
C HIS A 175 -21.23 -1.72 23.16
N GLY A 176 -22.09 -2.67 22.82
CA GLY A 176 -22.99 -3.32 23.77
C GLY A 176 -23.94 -2.29 24.42
N ASP A 177 -23.89 -2.19 25.74
CA ASP A 177 -24.72 -1.25 26.51
C ASP A 177 -23.98 0.04 26.87
N THR A 178 -22.79 0.30 26.33
CA THR A 178 -22.02 1.50 26.64
C THR A 178 -22.01 2.44 25.43
N LEU A 179 -22.40 3.69 25.68
CA LEU A 179 -22.30 4.80 24.73
C LEU A 179 -21.30 5.83 25.29
N THR A 180 -20.25 6.08 24.53
CA THR A 180 -19.24 7.09 24.80
C THR A 180 -19.33 8.18 23.73
N VAL A 181 -19.39 9.44 24.18
CA VAL A 181 -19.25 10.60 23.29
C VAL A 181 -18.12 11.45 23.81
N ILE A 182 -17.15 11.72 22.94
CA ILE A 182 -15.98 12.57 23.23
C ILE A 182 -15.99 13.75 22.27
N LEU A 183 -15.60 14.92 22.78
CA LEU A 183 -15.39 16.12 22.00
C LEU A 183 -14.02 16.70 22.33
N TYR A 184 -13.31 17.13 21.30
CA TYR A 184 -12.03 17.82 21.40
C TYR A 184 -12.23 19.24 20.87
N ALA A 185 -12.13 20.24 21.74
CA ALA A 185 -12.36 21.62 21.36
C ALA A 185 -11.60 22.60 22.24
N GLY A 186 -11.00 23.63 21.65
CA GLY A 186 -10.30 24.68 22.38
C GLY A 186 -9.13 24.20 23.25
N GLY A 187 -8.56 23.02 22.95
CA GLY A 187 -7.49 22.38 23.74
C GLY A 187 -7.96 21.55 24.94
N ASP A 188 -9.27 21.36 25.10
CA ASP A 188 -9.85 20.53 26.14
C ASP A 188 -10.54 19.29 25.55
N THR A 189 -10.55 18.21 26.32
CA THR A 189 -11.34 16.99 26.05
C THR A 189 -12.59 17.00 26.92
N TYR A 190 -13.75 16.82 26.31
CA TYR A 190 -15.04 16.73 26.96
C TYR A 190 -15.65 15.37 26.73
N THR A 191 -16.06 14.69 27.79
CA THR A 191 -16.51 13.29 27.70
C THR A 191 -17.87 13.13 28.34
N SER A 192 -18.67 12.23 27.77
CA SER A 192 -19.89 11.70 28.36
C SER A 192 -19.93 10.19 28.13
N VAL A 193 -19.97 9.42 29.20
CA VAL A 193 -20.13 7.96 29.15
C VAL A 193 -21.46 7.62 29.80
N THR A 194 -22.32 6.90 29.08
CA THR A 194 -23.63 6.50 29.57
C THR A 194 -23.99 5.08 29.16
N THR A 195 -24.99 4.52 29.83
CA THR A 195 -25.51 3.19 29.49
C THR A 195 -26.66 3.35 28.50
N VAL A 196 -26.59 2.62 27.38
CA VAL A 196 -27.67 2.54 26.41
C VAL A 196 -28.90 1.92 27.09
N SER A 197 -30.06 2.59 26.99
CA SER A 197 -31.30 2.09 27.57
C SER A 197 -31.72 0.78 26.91
N SER A 198 -32.18 -0.18 27.72
CA SER A 198 -32.79 -1.43 27.22
C SER A 198 -34.00 -1.24 26.29
N ALA A 199 -34.52 0.00 26.19
CA ALA A 199 -35.53 0.36 25.19
C ALA A 199 -35.01 0.29 23.74
N TRP A 200 -33.69 0.23 23.55
CA TRP A 200 -33.00 0.03 22.27
C TRP A 200 -32.68 -1.46 21.98
N ASP A 201 -33.01 -2.39 22.88
CA ASP A 201 -32.69 -3.81 22.71
C ASP A 201 -33.32 -4.38 21.42
N GLY A 202 -32.48 -4.92 20.54
CA GLY A 202 -32.91 -5.55 19.29
C GLY A 202 -33.24 -4.58 18.16
N GLU A 203 -33.03 -3.27 18.34
CA GLU A 203 -33.04 -2.29 17.26
C GLU A 203 -31.84 -2.47 16.32
N GLN A 204 -31.92 -1.82 15.17
CA GLN A 204 -30.85 -1.77 14.18
C GLN A 204 -30.47 -0.32 13.91
N PHE A 205 -29.18 -0.09 13.68
CA PHE A 205 -28.61 1.25 13.63
C PHE A 205 -27.85 1.52 12.34
N TYR A 206 -27.62 2.81 12.09
CA TYR A 206 -26.75 3.33 11.05
C TYR A 206 -26.26 4.73 11.42
N PHE A 207 -25.08 5.10 10.93
CA PHE A 207 -24.50 6.42 11.11
C PHE A 207 -25.05 7.46 10.14
N LYS A 208 -24.99 8.73 10.57
CA LYS A 208 -25.23 9.90 9.72
C LYS A 208 -24.31 11.04 10.12
N ALA A 209 -23.82 11.81 9.15
CA ALA A 209 -23.01 12.99 9.40
C ALA A 209 -23.21 14.05 8.30
N GLY A 210 -23.07 15.32 8.68
CA GLY A 210 -23.21 16.45 7.75
C GLY A 210 -23.87 17.66 8.41
N ALA A 211 -24.74 18.34 7.68
CA ALA A 211 -25.51 19.48 8.15
C ALA A 211 -27.01 19.16 8.15
N TYR A 212 -27.55 18.69 9.27
CA TYR A 212 -28.99 18.55 9.48
C TYR A 212 -29.54 19.66 10.37
N LEU A 213 -30.44 20.49 9.84
CA LEU A 213 -30.96 21.63 10.58
C LEU A 213 -31.83 21.16 11.75
N GLY A 214 -31.46 21.52 12.99
CA GLY A 214 -32.15 21.11 14.21
C GLY A 214 -33.31 22.02 14.63
N SER A 215 -33.59 23.08 13.87
CA SER A 215 -34.59 24.10 14.20
C SER A 215 -35.37 24.58 12.97
N ASN A 216 -36.48 23.90 12.66
CA ASN A 216 -37.62 24.52 11.96
C ASN A 216 -38.75 24.76 12.97
N GLU A 217 -38.44 25.43 14.09
CA GLU A 217 -39.47 26.30 14.63
C GLU A 217 -39.87 27.24 13.48
N THR A 218 -41.16 27.56 13.34
CA THR A 218 -41.81 28.14 12.13
C THR A 218 -41.25 29.50 11.62
N ASN A 219 -40.07 29.90 12.09
CA ASN A 219 -39.53 31.24 12.20
C ASN A 219 -37.99 31.31 11.97
N SER A 220 -37.27 30.22 11.68
CA SER A 220 -35.84 30.29 11.34
C SER A 220 -35.61 30.70 9.88
N THR A 221 -34.50 31.37 9.59
CA THR A 221 -34.11 31.77 8.22
C THR A 221 -32.64 31.52 7.98
N GLY A 222 -32.21 31.45 6.70
CA GLY A 222 -30.79 31.26 6.35
C GLY A 222 -30.42 29.79 6.18
N ALA A 223 -29.14 29.47 6.41
CA ALA A 223 -28.58 28.15 6.19
C ALA A 223 -27.77 27.65 7.39
N GLY A 224 -27.62 26.33 7.47
CA GLY A 224 -26.56 25.70 8.22
C GLY A 224 -25.50 25.20 7.26
N GLN A 225 -24.24 25.52 7.52
CA GLN A 225 -23.11 25.02 6.76
C GLN A 225 -22.06 24.46 7.70
N VAL A 226 -21.56 23.27 7.36
CA VAL A 226 -20.58 22.53 8.14
C VAL A 226 -19.51 22.03 7.18
N SER A 227 -18.24 22.28 7.51
CA SER A 227 -17.08 21.84 6.74
C SER A 227 -16.36 20.75 7.50
N PHE A 228 -16.24 19.55 6.92
CA PHE A 228 -15.53 18.41 7.47
C PHE A 228 -14.13 18.32 6.88
N TYR A 229 -13.14 18.12 7.75
CA TYR A 229 -11.72 17.99 7.43
C TYR A 229 -11.23 16.55 7.64
N GLY A 230 -11.77 15.88 8.66
CA GLY A 230 -11.58 14.45 8.89
C GLY A 230 -12.94 13.80 9.12
N PHE A 231 -13.14 12.59 8.60
CA PHE A 231 -14.38 11.83 8.78
C PHE A 231 -14.12 10.35 8.58
N ASP A 232 -14.41 9.55 9.59
CA ASP A 232 -14.16 8.11 9.59
C ASP A 232 -15.23 7.37 10.42
N PHE A 233 -15.43 6.09 10.14
CA PHE A 233 -16.31 5.23 10.92
C PHE A 233 -15.89 3.76 10.85
N SER A 234 -16.21 2.98 11.88
CA SER A 234 -15.96 1.54 11.91
C SER A 234 -16.97 0.78 12.76
N HIS A 235 -17.14 -0.51 12.46
CA HIS A 235 -17.87 -1.49 13.27
C HIS A 235 -16.95 -2.49 13.98
N VAL A 236 -15.64 -2.36 13.77
CA VAL A 236 -14.64 -3.14 14.48
C VAL A 236 -14.32 -2.41 15.80
N PRO A 237 -14.50 -3.05 16.96
CA PRO A 237 -14.18 -2.41 18.24
C PRO A 237 -12.71 -1.96 18.29
N GLY A 238 -12.50 -0.66 18.46
CA GLY A 238 -11.16 -0.04 18.51
C GLY A 238 -10.68 0.61 17.20
N ASP A 239 -11.39 0.44 16.08
CA ASP A 239 -11.09 1.11 14.80
C ASP A 239 -12.01 2.34 14.58
N GLY A 240 -11.70 3.19 13.58
CA GLY A 240 -12.53 4.35 13.20
C GLY A 240 -12.12 5.71 13.78
N LEU A 241 -10.85 5.84 14.18
CA LEU A 241 -10.28 7.04 14.81
C LEU A 241 -9.72 8.08 13.82
N GLY A 242 -9.84 7.86 12.51
CA GLY A 242 -9.21 8.68 11.47
C GLY A 242 -9.70 10.14 11.37
N GLY A 243 -10.72 10.53 12.12
CA GLY A 243 -11.34 11.86 12.02
C GLY A 243 -11.02 12.86 13.13
N LEU A 244 -10.04 12.70 14.03
CA LEU A 244 -9.88 13.56 15.23
C LEU A 244 -8.70 14.57 15.19
N VAL A 245 -8.85 15.71 15.91
CA VAL A 245 -7.80 16.69 16.29
C VAL A 245 -7.98 17.02 17.77
N SER A 246 -6.91 16.93 18.56
CA SER A 246 -6.80 17.57 19.87
C SER A 246 -5.58 18.49 19.89
N THR A 247 -5.52 19.43 20.84
CA THR A 247 -4.38 20.35 20.98
C THR A 247 -3.79 20.33 22.39
N VAL A 248 -2.71 19.57 22.53
CA VAL A 248 -1.43 19.80 23.25
C VAL A 248 -1.37 19.79 24.80
N THR A 249 -0.67 18.73 25.25
CA THR A 249 0.12 18.52 26.50
C THR A 249 -0.61 18.35 27.85
N ALA A 250 -0.77 17.09 28.28
CA ALA A 250 0.10 16.47 29.31
C ALA A 250 -0.35 15.04 29.66
N ASP A 251 0.58 14.09 29.57
CA ASP A 251 0.78 12.92 30.45
C ASP A 251 -0.41 12.50 31.35
N ASP A 252 -1.22 11.56 30.87
CA ASP A 252 -1.74 10.50 31.73
C ASP A 252 -1.77 9.14 31.00
N GLY A 253 -0.69 8.38 31.17
CA GLY A 253 -0.59 7.03 30.62
C GLY A 253 -1.80 6.15 30.95
N ALA A 254 -2.68 5.96 29.96
CA ALA A 254 -3.60 4.82 29.80
C ALA A 254 -4.50 4.89 28.53
N SER A 255 -4.03 5.42 27.39
CA SER A 255 -4.67 5.24 26.08
C SER A 255 -3.61 4.95 25.01
N ASP A 256 -3.85 3.95 24.17
CA ASP A 256 -2.88 3.31 23.26
C ASP A 256 -2.53 4.15 22.01
N TYR A 257 -3.17 5.31 21.85
CA TYR A 257 -2.91 6.30 20.80
C TYR A 257 -3.01 7.71 21.41
N SER A 258 -2.12 8.63 21.01
CA SER A 258 -2.32 10.07 21.12
C SER A 258 -2.25 10.66 19.73
N ALA A 259 -3.32 11.19 19.13
CA ALA A 259 -3.26 11.84 17.82
C ALA A 259 -3.51 13.35 17.94
N ASP A 260 -2.56 14.21 17.53
CA ASP A 260 -2.65 15.67 17.81
C ASP A 260 -2.17 16.63 16.66
N SER A 261 -1.87 16.19 15.41
CA SER A 261 -1.35 17.09 14.35
C SER A 261 -2.04 17.00 12.97
N THR A 262 -2.69 18.09 12.54
CA THR A 262 -3.22 18.28 11.17
C THR A 262 -2.63 19.52 10.50
N GLY A 263 -2.17 19.38 9.26
CA GLY A 263 -1.70 20.43 8.37
C GLY A 263 -2.81 21.17 7.65
N THR A 264 -2.42 21.92 6.63
CA THR A 264 -3.21 22.82 5.80
C THR A 264 -2.96 22.51 4.33
N ILE A 265 -3.42 23.36 3.41
CA ILE A 265 -3.16 23.20 1.97
C ILE A 265 -1.83 23.79 1.50
N GLY A 266 -1.00 24.27 2.42
CA GLY A 266 0.33 24.79 2.10
C GLY A 266 1.36 24.21 3.04
N ASN A 267 2.62 24.37 2.68
CA ASN A 267 3.75 23.70 3.34
C ASN A 267 3.75 23.87 4.86
N ASP A 268 3.61 22.75 5.55
CA ASP A 268 3.53 22.64 7.00
C ASP A 268 4.73 21.87 7.59
N VAL A 269 4.89 22.00 8.91
CA VAL A 269 5.82 21.19 9.68
C VAL A 269 5.04 20.57 10.83
N LEU A 270 4.79 19.27 10.73
CA LEU A 270 3.99 18.50 11.66
C LEU A 270 4.89 17.62 12.54
N THR A 271 4.51 17.43 13.79
CA THR A 271 5.32 16.65 14.73
C THR A 271 4.42 15.93 15.72
N GLY A 272 4.53 14.60 15.80
CA GLY A 272 3.92 13.77 16.83
C GLY A 272 4.79 13.65 18.09
N GLY A 273 4.54 12.60 18.86
CA GLY A 273 4.96 12.43 20.23
C GLY A 273 5.73 11.12 20.49
N GLU A 274 5.40 10.48 21.60
CA GLU A 274 6.04 9.23 22.08
C GLU A 274 5.03 8.07 22.19
N LEU A 275 3.80 8.30 21.71
CA LEU A 275 2.71 7.35 21.66
C LEU A 275 2.24 7.30 20.21
N ALA A 276 1.48 6.28 19.85
CA ALA A 276 0.95 6.16 18.50
C ALA A 276 0.09 7.37 18.09
N ASP A 277 0.51 8.09 17.06
CA ASP A 277 -0.06 9.32 16.53
C ASP A 277 -0.85 9.11 15.24
N VAL A 278 -1.76 10.03 14.93
CA VAL A 278 -2.37 10.15 13.60
C VAL A 278 -2.09 11.55 13.06
N ILE A 279 -1.46 11.63 11.89
CA ILE A 279 -0.98 12.89 11.29
C ILE A 279 -1.49 13.04 9.85
N TYR A 280 -2.05 14.20 9.51
CA TYR A 280 -2.52 14.55 8.16
C TYR A 280 -1.81 15.81 7.64
N GLY A 281 -1.11 15.75 6.50
CA GLY A 281 -0.49 16.90 5.82
C GLY A 281 -1.48 17.70 4.96
N TYR A 282 -2.29 16.98 4.18
CA TYR A 282 -3.22 17.49 3.15
C TYR A 282 -2.56 18.04 1.90
N GLY A 283 -2.01 19.26 1.94
CA GLY A 283 -1.55 19.92 0.72
C GLY A 283 -0.33 20.79 0.92
N GLY A 284 0.49 20.92 -0.12
CA GLY A 284 1.76 21.63 -0.04
C GLY A 284 2.91 20.66 0.22
N ASP A 285 4.15 21.17 0.17
CA ASP A 285 5.32 20.32 0.42
C ASP A 285 5.59 20.30 1.94
N ASP A 286 5.16 19.26 2.62
CA ASP A 286 5.13 19.16 4.07
C ASP A 286 6.36 18.47 4.67
N VAL A 287 6.60 18.69 5.95
CA VAL A 287 7.59 17.94 6.74
C VAL A 287 6.92 17.33 7.95
N VAL A 288 6.78 16.01 7.97
CA VAL A 288 6.22 15.25 9.08
C VAL A 288 7.34 14.56 9.89
N ARG A 289 7.18 14.58 11.22
CA ARG A 289 8.02 13.86 12.19
C ARG A 289 7.11 13.13 13.15
N ALA A 290 6.87 11.85 12.95
CA ALA A 290 5.85 11.11 13.68
C ALA A 290 6.27 10.89 15.14
N GLY A 291 7.45 10.30 15.37
CA GLY A 291 8.05 10.28 16.70
C GLY A 291 8.25 8.85 17.18
N ALA A 292 7.94 8.56 18.43
CA ALA A 292 7.88 7.17 18.87
C ALA A 292 6.41 6.74 18.97
N GLY A 293 6.14 5.46 18.73
CA GLY A 293 4.78 4.93 18.71
C GLY A 293 4.43 4.38 17.33
N ASP A 294 3.40 3.55 17.25
CA ASP A 294 2.94 2.97 15.98
C ASP A 294 2.03 3.99 15.26
N ASP A 295 2.63 4.88 14.46
CA ASP A 295 1.97 6.07 13.96
C ASP A 295 1.22 5.83 12.63
N ARG A 296 0.18 6.62 12.36
CA ARG A 296 -0.53 6.66 11.06
C ARG A 296 -0.37 8.02 10.42
N ILE A 297 0.19 8.06 9.22
CA ILE A 297 0.55 9.30 8.53
C ILE A 297 -0.08 9.34 7.14
N VAL A 298 -0.70 10.46 6.80
CA VAL A 298 -1.19 10.76 5.44
C VAL A 298 -0.57 12.09 4.99
N GLY A 299 0.36 12.06 4.03
CA GLY A 299 1.04 13.25 3.50
C GLY A 299 0.06 14.13 2.73
N GLY A 300 -0.56 13.58 1.68
CA GLY A 300 -1.60 14.24 0.92
C GLY A 300 -1.13 14.62 -0.47
N SER A 301 -0.92 15.91 -0.75
CA SER A 301 -0.52 16.38 -2.08
C SER A 301 0.61 17.40 -1.99
N GLY A 302 1.60 17.31 -2.86
CA GLY A 302 2.83 18.08 -2.77
C GLY A 302 4.02 17.16 -2.54
N ALA A 303 5.23 17.68 -2.61
CA ALA A 303 6.44 16.87 -2.43
C ALA A 303 6.79 16.78 -0.95
N ASP A 304 6.24 15.79 -0.27
CA ASP A 304 6.28 15.64 1.17
C ASP A 304 7.55 14.97 1.66
N LYS A 305 7.91 15.29 2.91
CA LYS A 305 8.96 14.60 3.64
C LYS A 305 8.42 14.02 4.93
N VAL A 306 8.34 12.70 5.00
CA VAL A 306 7.85 11.97 6.17
C VAL A 306 9.00 11.25 6.87
N LEU A 307 9.00 11.33 8.20
CA LEU A 307 9.91 10.61 9.10
C LEU A 307 9.05 9.91 10.16
N GLY A 308 8.83 8.59 10.02
CA GLY A 308 8.14 7.75 10.99
C GLY A 308 8.87 7.76 12.33
N GLN A 309 10.14 7.31 12.31
CA GLN A 309 11.04 7.13 13.46
C GLN A 309 10.79 5.82 14.21
N ASP A 310 10.45 5.82 15.50
CA ASP A 310 10.44 4.57 16.29
C ASP A 310 9.01 4.01 16.34
N GLY A 311 8.76 2.77 15.93
CA GLY A 311 7.43 2.15 15.99
C GLY A 311 7.07 1.45 14.69
N ALA A 312 5.95 0.72 14.69
CA ALA A 312 5.42 0.12 13.47
C ALA A 312 4.45 1.11 12.81
N ASP A 313 4.97 1.92 11.89
CA ASP A 313 4.24 3.03 11.31
C ASP A 313 3.46 2.62 10.04
N VAL A 314 2.36 3.33 9.77
CA VAL A 314 1.58 3.23 8.53
C VAL A 314 1.59 4.58 7.84
N VAL A 315 2.27 4.67 6.70
CA VAL A 315 2.45 5.91 5.93
C VAL A 315 1.80 5.80 4.55
N SER A 316 0.97 6.77 4.20
CA SER A 316 0.53 7.04 2.83
C SER A 316 1.04 8.43 2.45
N ALA A 317 2.02 8.51 1.54
CA ALA A 317 2.65 9.79 1.18
C ALA A 317 1.72 10.62 0.28
N GLY A 318 1.13 10.01 -0.74
CA GLY A 318 0.02 10.58 -1.49
C GLY A 318 0.42 10.97 -2.90
N ALA A 319 0.25 12.23 -3.29
CA ALA A 319 0.56 12.69 -4.64
C ALA A 319 1.69 13.71 -4.63
N GLY A 320 2.79 13.43 -5.30
CA GLY A 320 3.99 14.28 -5.34
C GLY A 320 5.24 13.42 -5.46
N ASP A 321 6.40 14.05 -5.60
CA ASP A 321 7.67 13.31 -5.52
C ASP A 321 8.09 13.30 -4.03
N ASP A 322 7.71 12.26 -3.30
CA ASP A 322 7.78 12.20 -1.84
C ASP A 322 9.07 11.53 -1.34
N ILE A 323 9.44 11.85 -0.10
CA ILE A 323 10.55 11.21 0.61
C ILE A 323 10.07 10.69 1.95
N VAL A 324 10.01 9.37 2.08
CA VAL A 324 9.58 8.68 3.31
C VAL A 324 10.73 7.89 3.92
N TYR A 325 10.89 8.02 5.24
CA TYR A 325 11.69 7.15 6.07
C TYR A 325 10.77 6.54 7.13
N GLY A 326 10.61 5.21 7.13
CA GLY A 326 9.88 4.43 8.13
C GLY A 326 10.58 4.53 9.47
N GLY A 327 11.69 3.81 9.64
CA GLY A 327 12.59 3.96 10.77
C GLY A 327 12.85 2.66 11.50
N ASP A 328 12.65 2.65 12.82
CA ASP A 328 12.81 1.48 13.66
C ASP A 328 11.44 0.80 13.85
N GLY A 329 11.14 -0.28 13.12
CA GLY A 329 9.93 -1.06 13.34
C GLY A 329 9.42 -1.75 12.08
N ASN A 330 8.24 -2.37 12.17
CA ASN A 330 7.68 -3.05 11.01
C ASN A 330 6.73 -2.09 10.29
N ASP A 331 7.27 -1.29 9.37
CA ASP A 331 6.53 -0.20 8.76
C ASP A 331 5.74 -0.65 7.53
N THR A 332 4.60 -0.02 7.30
CA THR A 332 3.83 -0.11 6.04
C THR A 332 3.87 1.25 5.35
N ILE A 333 4.45 1.33 4.15
CA ILE A 333 4.63 2.58 3.41
C ILE A 333 4.02 2.44 2.01
N ASP A 334 3.19 3.41 1.64
CA ASP A 334 2.62 3.60 0.30
C ASP A 334 3.05 4.98 -0.22
N GLY A 335 3.85 5.01 -1.30
CA GLY A 335 4.31 6.25 -1.94
C GLY A 335 3.17 6.99 -2.63
N GLY A 336 2.38 6.27 -3.42
CA GLY A 336 1.20 6.81 -4.08
C GLY A 336 1.51 7.21 -5.52
N ALA A 337 1.47 8.50 -5.85
CA ALA A 337 1.67 8.97 -7.22
C ALA A 337 2.78 10.02 -7.33
N GLY A 338 3.78 9.75 -8.15
CA GLY A 338 4.95 10.59 -8.36
C GLY A 338 6.22 9.74 -8.30
N ASN A 339 7.40 10.36 -8.37
CA ASN A 339 8.65 9.61 -8.30
C ASN A 339 9.19 9.66 -6.86
N ASP A 340 8.87 8.64 -6.10
CA ASP A 340 9.05 8.61 -4.66
C ASP A 340 10.40 8.02 -4.25
N THR A 341 10.87 8.40 -3.08
CA THR A 341 12.01 7.77 -2.40
C THR A 341 11.57 7.25 -1.04
N LEU A 342 11.43 5.93 -0.94
CA LEU A 342 10.86 5.25 0.22
C LEU A 342 11.93 4.39 0.91
N LYS A 343 11.99 4.43 2.25
CA LYS A 343 12.97 3.67 3.04
C LYS A 343 12.34 3.05 4.28
N GLY A 344 12.38 1.73 4.42
CA GLY A 344 11.94 1.03 5.65
C GLY A 344 12.94 1.16 6.80
N GLU A 345 14.24 1.13 6.52
CA GLU A 345 15.35 1.18 7.49
C GLU A 345 15.52 -0.10 8.33
N THR A 346 14.84 -0.31 9.45
CA THR A 346 15.00 -1.55 10.23
C THR A 346 13.67 -2.16 10.62
N GLY A 347 13.58 -3.49 10.62
CA GLY A 347 12.35 -4.23 10.87
C GLY A 347 11.83 -4.88 9.59
N ALA A 348 10.75 -5.65 9.70
CA ALA A 348 10.13 -6.32 8.57
C ALA A 348 9.06 -5.42 7.96
N ASN A 349 9.40 -4.75 6.86
CA ASN A 349 8.60 -3.68 6.27
C ASN A 349 7.74 -4.17 5.11
N THR A 350 6.68 -3.43 4.80
CA THR A 350 5.90 -3.56 3.57
C THR A 350 5.90 -2.21 2.87
N ILE A 351 6.48 -2.12 1.67
CA ILE A 351 6.64 -0.85 0.95
C ILE A 351 6.12 -0.98 -0.47
N THR A 352 5.24 -0.08 -0.88
CA THR A 352 4.74 0.05 -2.26
C THR A 352 5.13 1.42 -2.82
N GLY A 353 5.76 1.45 -3.99
CA GLY A 353 6.09 2.66 -4.75
C GLY A 353 4.82 3.37 -5.24
N GLY A 354 4.13 2.74 -6.18
CA GLY A 354 2.85 3.20 -6.71
C GLY A 354 2.95 3.59 -8.18
N ASP A 355 2.41 4.75 -8.56
CA ASP A 355 2.50 5.30 -9.90
C ASP A 355 3.73 6.22 -10.03
N GLY A 356 4.76 5.85 -10.80
CA GLY A 356 5.92 6.70 -11.10
C GLY A 356 7.23 5.93 -11.15
N ASP A 357 8.35 6.61 -11.43
CA ASP A 357 9.67 5.96 -11.40
C ASP A 357 10.22 6.03 -9.95
N ASP A 358 9.96 5.01 -9.15
CA ASP A 358 10.21 5.02 -7.71
C ASP A 358 11.58 4.45 -7.32
N THR A 359 12.05 4.85 -6.14
CA THR A 359 13.23 4.27 -5.49
C THR A 359 12.89 3.77 -4.09
N VAL A 360 12.87 2.45 -3.92
CA VAL A 360 12.49 1.77 -2.68
C VAL A 360 13.71 1.11 -2.03
N TYR A 361 13.88 1.31 -0.73
CA TYR A 361 14.89 0.65 0.09
C TYR A 361 14.24 -0.09 1.28
N GLY A 362 14.41 -1.41 1.39
CA GLY A 362 13.90 -2.20 2.52
C GLY A 362 14.66 -1.90 3.81
N GLY A 363 15.96 -2.20 3.80
CA GLY A 363 16.87 -1.99 4.92
C GLY A 363 17.28 -3.33 5.55
N ALA A 364 17.05 -3.49 6.84
CA ALA A 364 17.36 -4.72 7.56
C ALA A 364 16.08 -5.35 8.10
N GLY A 365 15.86 -6.63 7.82
CA GLY A 365 14.65 -7.38 8.17
C GLY A 365 14.13 -8.14 6.96
N THR A 366 13.07 -8.93 7.13
CA THR A 366 12.42 -9.58 5.99
C THR A 366 11.36 -8.62 5.45
N ASP A 367 11.64 -8.02 4.30
CA ASP A 367 10.82 -6.98 3.70
C ASP A 367 9.96 -7.50 2.53
N ASP A 368 8.82 -6.86 2.30
CA ASP A 368 7.92 -7.05 1.15
C ASP A 368 7.83 -5.74 0.36
N LEU A 369 8.43 -5.69 -0.83
CA LEU A 369 8.68 -4.47 -1.59
C LEU A 369 8.08 -4.54 -3.00
N SER A 370 7.27 -3.55 -3.39
CA SER A 370 6.69 -3.43 -4.74
C SER A 370 7.01 -2.05 -5.35
N GLY A 371 7.34 -2.02 -6.63
CA GLY A 371 7.45 -0.80 -7.45
C GLY A 371 6.11 -0.35 -8.02
N ASP A 372 5.35 -1.32 -8.53
CA ASP A 372 4.06 -1.17 -9.22
C ASP A 372 4.18 -0.62 -10.65
N ALA A 373 3.95 0.67 -10.89
CA ALA A 373 3.85 1.20 -12.26
C ALA A 373 4.90 2.27 -12.54
N GLY A 374 5.93 1.92 -13.31
CA GLY A 374 6.98 2.84 -13.74
C GLY A 374 8.32 2.15 -13.79
N ALA A 375 9.40 2.87 -14.11
CA ALA A 375 10.72 2.25 -14.19
C ALA A 375 11.43 2.32 -12.83
N ASP A 376 11.20 1.32 -11.99
CA ASP A 376 11.50 1.36 -10.57
C ASP A 376 12.91 0.86 -10.23
N THR A 377 13.39 1.26 -9.04
CA THR A 377 14.60 0.71 -8.43
C THR A 377 14.34 0.29 -6.99
N ILE A 378 14.42 -1.02 -6.74
CA ILE A 378 14.16 -1.63 -5.43
C ILE A 378 15.44 -2.27 -4.90
N VAL A 379 15.83 -1.91 -3.68
CA VAL A 379 16.99 -2.48 -2.97
C VAL A 379 16.53 -3.00 -1.62
N ALA A 380 16.50 -4.32 -1.43
CA ALA A 380 15.95 -4.89 -0.20
C ALA A 380 16.93 -4.80 0.97
N GLY A 381 18.08 -5.47 0.95
CA GLY A 381 19.14 -5.24 1.93
C GLY A 381 19.56 -6.50 2.70
N GLU A 382 19.39 -6.50 4.02
CA GLU A 382 19.68 -7.67 4.86
C GLU A 382 18.38 -8.40 5.22
N GLY A 383 18.22 -9.67 4.89
CA GLY A 383 17.04 -10.47 5.25
C GLY A 383 16.59 -11.38 4.13
N ASP A 384 15.64 -12.28 4.40
CA ASP A 384 15.03 -13.09 3.34
C ASP A 384 13.85 -12.30 2.75
N ASP A 385 14.05 -11.60 1.64
CA ASP A 385 13.14 -10.56 1.15
C ASP A 385 12.23 -11.01 -0.01
N PHE A 386 11.14 -10.26 -0.22
CA PHE A 386 10.27 -10.38 -1.39
C PHE A 386 10.23 -9.06 -2.16
N LEU A 387 10.53 -9.11 -3.46
CA LEU A 387 10.55 -7.95 -4.34
C LEU A 387 9.68 -8.19 -5.58
N SER A 388 8.90 -7.19 -5.96
CA SER A 388 8.09 -7.13 -7.18
C SER A 388 8.39 -5.82 -7.94
N GLY A 389 8.83 -5.91 -9.20
CA GLY A 389 9.00 -4.75 -10.08
C GLY A 389 7.65 -4.18 -10.48
N GLY A 390 6.93 -4.93 -11.32
CA GLY A 390 5.58 -4.58 -11.73
C GLY A 390 5.49 -4.38 -13.23
N ALA A 391 5.06 -3.19 -13.65
CA ALA A 391 5.03 -2.83 -15.06
C ALA A 391 6.21 -1.93 -15.41
N ASP A 392 6.69 -2.04 -16.65
CA ASP A 392 7.85 -1.31 -17.19
C ASP A 392 9.18 -1.90 -16.71
N ASN A 393 10.30 -1.21 -16.97
CA ASN A 393 11.63 -1.82 -16.91
C ASN A 393 12.34 -1.54 -15.58
N ASP A 394 12.39 -2.54 -14.72
CA ASP A 394 12.76 -2.38 -13.31
C ASP A 394 14.17 -2.84 -12.97
N ARG A 395 14.65 -2.41 -11.80
CA ARG A 395 15.91 -2.87 -11.20
C ARG A 395 15.69 -3.35 -9.78
N LEU A 396 15.85 -4.65 -9.57
CA LEU A 396 15.65 -5.30 -8.28
C LEU A 396 16.99 -5.83 -7.75
N TYR A 397 17.30 -5.51 -6.50
CA TYR A 397 18.49 -5.96 -5.79
C TYR A 397 18.07 -6.62 -4.47
N GLY A 398 18.28 -7.93 -4.33
CA GLY A 398 17.97 -8.71 -3.12
C GLY A 398 18.89 -8.32 -1.96
N GLY A 399 20.18 -8.64 -2.07
CA GLY A 399 21.16 -8.31 -1.04
C GLY A 399 21.62 -9.56 -0.31
N GLU A 400 21.63 -9.54 1.01
CA GLU A 400 22.06 -10.68 1.82
C GLU A 400 20.84 -11.42 2.36
N GLY A 401 20.68 -12.70 2.03
CA GLY A 401 19.57 -13.53 2.49
C GLY A 401 19.03 -14.40 1.36
N ALA A 402 18.00 -15.21 1.64
CA ALA A 402 17.38 -16.04 0.61
C ALA A 402 16.16 -15.33 0.00
N ASP A 403 16.40 -14.57 -1.06
CA ASP A 403 15.46 -13.60 -1.60
C ASP A 403 14.56 -14.17 -2.71
N ARG A 404 13.43 -13.50 -2.93
CA ARG A 404 12.53 -13.77 -4.07
C ARG A 404 12.27 -12.49 -4.85
N LEU A 405 12.79 -12.44 -6.07
CA LEU A 405 12.66 -11.30 -6.97
C LEU A 405 11.76 -11.65 -8.16
N TYR A 406 10.80 -10.80 -8.47
CA TYR A 406 9.89 -10.92 -9.61
C TYR A 406 9.92 -9.62 -10.43
N GLY A 407 10.44 -9.66 -11.66
CA GLY A 407 10.43 -8.52 -12.60
C GLY A 407 9.02 -8.19 -13.08
N GLN A 408 8.31 -9.23 -13.55
CA GLN A 408 6.96 -9.18 -14.11
C GLN A 408 6.94 -8.71 -15.58
N ALA A 409 6.54 -7.49 -15.88
CA ALA A 409 6.31 -7.06 -17.26
C ALA A 409 7.26 -5.95 -17.66
N GLY A 410 8.27 -6.24 -18.46
CA GLY A 410 9.29 -5.26 -18.83
C GLY A 410 10.59 -5.94 -19.21
N ASP A 411 11.56 -5.17 -19.72
CA ASP A 411 12.93 -5.68 -19.83
C ASP A 411 13.66 -5.38 -18.50
N ASP A 412 13.66 -6.34 -17.57
CA ASP A 412 14.05 -6.13 -16.17
C ASP A 412 15.51 -6.53 -15.86
N MET A 413 16.03 -5.99 -14.77
CA MET A 413 17.32 -6.40 -14.20
C MET A 413 17.17 -6.86 -12.75
N LEU A 414 17.41 -8.14 -12.49
CA LEU A 414 17.32 -8.75 -11.17
C LEU A 414 18.71 -9.21 -10.69
N VAL A 415 19.03 -8.92 -9.44
CA VAL A 415 20.32 -9.20 -8.82
C VAL A 415 20.10 -9.80 -7.42
N GLY A 416 20.42 -11.07 -7.24
CA GLY A 416 20.30 -11.80 -5.96
C GLY A 416 21.33 -11.35 -4.93
N GLN A 417 22.61 -11.51 -5.25
CA GLN A 417 23.79 -11.25 -4.41
C GLN A 417 24.17 -12.43 -3.52
N GLY A 418 23.87 -12.39 -2.22
CA GLY A 418 24.34 -13.41 -1.27
C GLY A 418 23.17 -14.19 -0.69
N GLY A 419 23.21 -15.51 -0.80
CA GLY A 419 22.17 -16.40 -0.28
C GLY A 419 21.49 -17.17 -1.41
N ALA A 420 20.60 -18.10 -1.07
CA ALA A 420 20.02 -19.01 -2.05
C ALA A 420 18.73 -18.43 -2.64
N ASP A 421 18.90 -17.69 -3.73
CA ASP A 421 17.87 -16.80 -4.26
C ASP A 421 16.96 -17.44 -5.30
N ARG A 422 15.79 -16.83 -5.49
CA ARG A 422 14.88 -17.11 -6.60
C ARG A 422 14.60 -15.84 -7.39
N LEU A 423 15.07 -15.78 -8.62
CA LEU A 423 14.86 -14.67 -9.54
C LEU A 423 13.94 -15.11 -10.68
N VAL A 424 12.90 -14.31 -10.97
CA VAL A 424 11.93 -14.56 -12.05
C VAL A 424 11.78 -13.30 -12.91
N GLY A 425 12.21 -13.36 -14.16
CA GLY A 425 12.06 -12.28 -15.14
C GLY A 425 10.60 -12.08 -15.56
N ALA A 426 9.99 -13.14 -16.09
CA ALA A 426 8.61 -13.21 -16.59
C ALA A 426 8.46 -12.73 -18.05
N ASP A 427 7.77 -11.62 -18.32
CA ASP A 427 7.52 -11.15 -19.69
C ASP A 427 8.53 -10.06 -20.07
N GLY A 428 9.42 -10.32 -21.03
CA GLY A 428 10.37 -9.33 -21.55
C GLY A 428 11.77 -9.90 -21.70
N ASN A 429 12.75 -9.08 -22.10
CA ASN A 429 14.13 -9.55 -22.27
C ASN A 429 14.95 -9.21 -21.02
N ASP A 430 14.98 -10.16 -20.10
CA ASP A 430 15.44 -9.90 -18.74
C ASP A 430 16.92 -10.21 -18.56
N THR A 431 17.50 -9.58 -17.54
CA THR A 431 18.87 -9.86 -17.11
C THR A 431 18.90 -10.23 -15.63
N LEU A 432 19.22 -11.50 -15.34
CA LEU A 432 19.25 -12.07 -14.00
C LEU A 432 20.69 -12.42 -13.59
N TYR A 433 21.09 -12.04 -12.39
CA TYR A 433 22.36 -12.40 -11.76
C TYR A 433 22.12 -13.03 -10.38
N GLY A 434 22.49 -14.29 -10.20
CA GLY A 434 22.45 -14.97 -8.89
C GLY A 434 23.54 -14.46 -7.95
N TYR A 435 24.78 -14.46 -8.45
CA TYR A 435 26.04 -14.12 -7.77
C TYR A 435 26.62 -15.22 -6.89
N SER A 436 26.22 -15.35 -5.62
CA SER A 436 26.86 -16.26 -4.67
C SER A 436 25.82 -17.18 -4.06
N ASP A 437 26.23 -18.42 -3.78
CA ASP A 437 25.37 -19.51 -3.30
C ASP A 437 24.52 -20.12 -4.43
N SER A 438 23.59 -21.02 -4.07
CA SER A 438 22.91 -21.89 -5.05
C SER A 438 21.54 -21.33 -5.41
N ASP A 439 21.47 -20.70 -6.58
CA ASP A 439 20.35 -19.88 -7.01
C ASP A 439 19.43 -20.57 -7.99
N LYS A 440 18.23 -20.00 -8.14
CA LYS A 440 17.26 -20.40 -9.16
C LYS A 440 16.80 -19.22 -9.97
N LEU A 441 17.20 -19.20 -11.24
CA LEU A 441 16.88 -18.13 -12.19
C LEU A 441 15.88 -18.64 -13.23
N TYR A 442 14.84 -17.86 -13.50
CA TYR A 442 13.81 -18.12 -14.50
C TYR A 442 13.69 -16.90 -15.42
N GLY A 443 14.07 -17.03 -16.68
CA GLY A 443 13.85 -15.98 -17.69
C GLY A 443 12.38 -15.89 -18.10
N ASP A 444 11.77 -17.05 -18.31
CA ASP A 444 10.38 -17.22 -18.76
C ASP A 444 10.15 -16.81 -20.22
N ALA A 445 9.68 -15.61 -20.54
CA ALA A 445 9.28 -15.24 -21.91
C ALA A 445 10.05 -14.04 -22.45
N GLY A 446 10.99 -14.28 -23.37
CA GLY A 446 11.77 -13.26 -24.04
C GLY A 446 13.16 -13.79 -24.36
N ALA A 447 14.07 -12.91 -24.77
CA ALA A 447 15.46 -13.30 -25.03
C ALA A 447 16.33 -12.91 -23.84
N ASP A 448 16.46 -13.83 -22.89
CA ASP A 448 16.94 -13.52 -21.55
C ASP A 448 18.44 -13.76 -21.39
N LYS A 449 19.01 -13.11 -20.38
CA LYS A 449 20.38 -13.34 -19.93
C LYS A 449 20.37 -13.77 -18.47
N LEU A 450 20.76 -15.02 -18.21
CA LEU A 450 20.84 -15.60 -16.88
C LEU A 450 22.29 -15.90 -16.54
N VAL A 451 22.76 -15.42 -15.39
CA VAL A 451 24.11 -15.66 -14.86
C VAL A 451 23.97 -16.24 -13.46
N GLY A 452 24.34 -17.51 -13.29
CA GLY A 452 24.31 -18.21 -12.00
C GLY A 452 25.30 -17.56 -11.02
N GLY A 453 26.59 -17.82 -11.21
CA GLY A 453 27.65 -17.20 -10.43
C GLY A 453 28.49 -18.27 -9.74
N ASP A 454 28.72 -18.10 -8.44
CA ASP A 454 29.40 -19.07 -7.59
C ASP A 454 28.35 -19.94 -6.87
N GLY A 455 28.33 -21.26 -7.06
CA GLY A 455 27.40 -22.15 -6.38
C GLY A 455 26.79 -23.18 -7.33
N ASP A 456 25.97 -24.10 -6.83
CA ASP A 456 25.31 -25.10 -7.69
C ASP A 456 23.95 -24.54 -8.16
N ASP A 457 23.93 -23.88 -9.32
CA ASP A 457 22.79 -23.10 -9.77
C ASP A 457 21.78 -23.88 -10.62
N THR A 458 20.59 -23.32 -10.75
CA THR A 458 19.57 -23.80 -11.68
C THR A 458 19.02 -22.64 -12.52
N LEU A 459 19.26 -22.69 -13.83
CA LEU A 459 18.86 -21.65 -14.78
C LEU A 459 17.81 -22.21 -15.75
N TYR A 460 16.67 -21.54 -15.87
CA TYR A 460 15.62 -21.81 -16.86
C TYR A 460 15.51 -20.62 -17.82
N GLY A 461 15.90 -20.79 -19.08
CA GLY A 461 15.73 -19.77 -20.13
C GLY A 461 14.25 -19.54 -20.39
N GLY A 462 13.57 -20.54 -20.95
CA GLY A 462 12.13 -20.49 -21.16
C GLY A 462 11.80 -20.38 -22.64
N ALA A 463 11.17 -19.30 -23.06
CA ALA A 463 10.73 -19.07 -24.43
C ALA A 463 11.44 -17.86 -25.03
N GLY A 464 12.35 -18.10 -25.97
CA GLY A 464 13.05 -17.08 -26.74
C GLY A 464 14.50 -17.50 -26.94
N ASP A 465 15.36 -16.57 -27.33
CA ASP A 465 16.75 -16.88 -27.68
C ASP A 465 17.66 -16.55 -26.48
N ASP A 466 17.76 -17.47 -25.53
CA ASP A 466 18.31 -17.20 -24.21
C ASP A 466 19.84 -17.38 -24.12
N ARG A 467 20.45 -16.74 -23.11
CA ARG A 467 21.86 -16.91 -22.76
C ARG A 467 22.00 -17.30 -21.30
N LEU A 468 22.42 -18.55 -21.07
CA LEU A 468 22.58 -19.11 -19.75
C LEU A 468 24.08 -19.27 -19.46
N TYR A 469 24.58 -18.59 -18.44
CA TYR A 469 25.97 -18.65 -17.98
C TYR A 469 26.02 -19.50 -16.71
N ALA A 470 26.72 -20.65 -16.80
CA ALA A 470 26.90 -21.58 -15.69
C ALA A 470 27.82 -20.97 -14.60
N ASP A 471 28.99 -20.49 -15.03
CA ASP A 471 30.06 -19.97 -14.17
C ASP A 471 30.67 -21.03 -13.22
N GLU A 472 30.82 -20.79 -11.91
CA GLU A 472 31.49 -21.70 -10.97
C GLU A 472 30.48 -22.57 -10.22
N GLY A 473 30.44 -23.88 -10.48
CA GLY A 473 29.42 -24.69 -9.83
C GLY A 473 29.26 -26.08 -10.41
N ALA A 474 28.26 -26.80 -9.91
CA ALA A 474 27.62 -27.89 -10.64
C ALA A 474 26.21 -27.45 -11.07
N ASP A 475 26.12 -26.85 -12.26
CA ASP A 475 24.92 -26.11 -12.66
C ASP A 475 23.93 -26.93 -13.47
N ASN A 476 22.64 -26.60 -13.38
CA ASN A 476 21.60 -27.16 -14.22
C ASN A 476 21.02 -26.09 -15.15
N LEU A 477 21.22 -26.24 -16.46
CA LEU A 477 20.83 -25.25 -17.45
C LEU A 477 19.71 -25.82 -18.34
N TYR A 478 18.55 -25.19 -18.35
CA TYR A 478 17.39 -25.55 -19.16
C TYR A 478 17.16 -24.47 -20.21
N GLY A 479 17.44 -24.76 -21.48
CA GLY A 479 17.25 -23.79 -22.57
C GLY A 479 15.77 -23.43 -22.77
N GLY A 480 14.98 -24.44 -23.14
CA GLY A 480 13.54 -24.27 -23.36
C GLY A 480 13.21 -24.29 -24.85
N THR A 481 12.49 -23.27 -25.34
CA THR A 481 12.17 -23.13 -26.77
C THR A 481 12.82 -21.88 -27.33
N GLY A 482 13.48 -22.01 -28.48
CA GLY A 482 14.17 -20.91 -29.14
C GLY A 482 15.65 -21.24 -29.28
N ALA A 483 16.43 -20.32 -29.86
CA ALA A 483 17.83 -20.59 -30.18
C ALA A 483 18.74 -20.23 -29.00
N ASP A 484 18.89 -21.17 -28.07
CA ASP A 484 19.56 -20.91 -26.79
C ASP A 484 21.08 -21.01 -26.86
N THR A 485 21.77 -20.27 -26.00
CA THR A 485 23.22 -20.31 -25.86
C THR A 485 23.62 -20.65 -24.43
N PHE A 486 24.24 -21.81 -24.26
CA PHE A 486 24.83 -22.26 -23.00
C PHE A 486 26.31 -21.83 -22.93
N VAL A 487 26.65 -20.94 -22.00
CA VAL A 487 27.96 -20.29 -21.91
C VAL A 487 28.74 -20.82 -20.71
N PHE A 488 29.97 -21.27 -20.97
CA PHE A 488 30.89 -21.73 -19.95
C PHE A 488 32.12 -20.80 -19.90
N THR A 489 32.36 -20.19 -18.75
CA THR A 489 33.46 -19.23 -18.53
C THR A 489 34.58 -19.82 -17.66
N SER A 490 34.25 -20.82 -16.85
CA SER A 490 35.15 -21.63 -16.04
C SER A 490 34.80 -23.11 -16.21
N LEU A 491 35.79 -23.99 -16.19
CA LEU A 491 35.62 -25.44 -16.24
C LEU A 491 36.72 -26.08 -15.39
N ASP A 492 36.48 -26.23 -14.08
CA ASP A 492 37.41 -26.87 -13.14
C ASP A 492 37.47 -28.40 -13.40
N PRO A 493 38.61 -29.08 -13.16
CA PRO A 493 38.68 -30.53 -13.08
C PRO A 493 37.59 -31.24 -12.24
N SER A 494 36.94 -30.57 -11.29
CA SER A 494 35.78 -31.06 -10.53
C SER A 494 34.62 -31.52 -11.43
N THR A 495 34.49 -30.94 -12.62
CA THR A 495 33.49 -31.28 -13.67
C THR A 495 33.60 -32.70 -14.22
N LEU A 496 34.71 -33.40 -13.97
CA LEU A 496 34.86 -34.81 -14.35
C LEU A 496 34.03 -35.75 -13.47
N THR A 497 33.61 -35.30 -12.28
CA THR A 497 32.77 -36.07 -11.37
C THR A 497 31.29 -35.77 -11.59
N SER A 498 30.39 -36.69 -11.21
CA SER A 498 28.94 -36.48 -11.37
C SER A 498 28.34 -35.47 -10.37
N THR A 499 29.15 -34.87 -9.49
CA THR A 499 28.70 -33.94 -8.45
C THR A 499 29.33 -32.56 -8.58
N GLY A 500 30.13 -32.34 -9.63
CA GLY A 500 30.81 -31.07 -9.87
C GLY A 500 30.65 -30.62 -11.32
N ARG A 501 29.70 -31.23 -12.05
CA ARG A 501 29.55 -31.13 -13.50
C ARG A 501 28.28 -30.36 -13.80
N ASP A 502 28.37 -29.53 -14.83
CA ASP A 502 27.23 -28.84 -15.40
C ASP A 502 26.43 -29.74 -16.34
N ASP A 503 25.12 -29.71 -16.16
CA ASP A 503 24.14 -30.49 -16.87
C ASP A 503 23.27 -29.56 -17.74
N ILE A 504 23.30 -29.78 -19.05
CA ILE A 504 22.44 -29.11 -20.02
C ILE A 504 21.20 -29.96 -20.27
N TYR A 505 20.03 -29.37 -20.04
CA TYR A 505 18.72 -29.92 -20.33
C TYR A 505 18.08 -29.17 -21.51
N GLN A 506 17.23 -29.89 -22.25
CA GLN A 506 16.44 -29.36 -23.37
C GLN A 506 17.24 -28.81 -24.56
N PHE A 507 18.49 -29.22 -24.74
CA PHE A 507 19.28 -28.85 -25.92
C PHE A 507 18.65 -29.31 -27.26
N SER A 508 18.37 -28.36 -28.15
CA SER A 508 17.66 -28.53 -29.41
C SER A 508 18.43 -28.06 -30.63
N LYS A 509 18.95 -29.05 -31.37
CA LYS A 509 19.53 -28.81 -32.69
C LYS A 509 18.55 -28.28 -33.73
N ALA A 510 17.25 -28.49 -33.51
CA ALA A 510 16.22 -28.03 -34.44
C ALA A 510 15.95 -26.54 -34.28
N GLU A 511 16.10 -26.02 -33.06
CA GLU A 511 15.96 -24.61 -32.72
C GLU A 511 17.28 -23.84 -32.86
N SER A 512 18.40 -24.55 -32.99
CA SER A 512 19.75 -24.04 -33.27
C SER A 512 20.54 -23.63 -32.03
N ASP A 513 20.32 -24.37 -30.93
CA ASP A 513 21.05 -24.19 -29.69
C ASP A 513 22.56 -24.36 -29.85
N ILE A 514 23.30 -23.61 -29.03
CA ILE A 514 24.75 -23.50 -29.10
C ILE A 514 25.38 -23.71 -27.72
N ILE A 515 26.48 -24.46 -27.70
CA ILE A 515 27.38 -24.57 -26.55
C ILE A 515 28.58 -23.64 -26.79
N ASN A 516 28.71 -22.59 -25.99
CA ASN A 516 29.76 -21.60 -26.11
C ASN A 516 30.88 -21.83 -25.10
N LEU A 517 32.05 -22.20 -25.64
CA LEU A 517 33.29 -22.45 -24.89
C LEU A 517 34.38 -21.42 -25.24
N SER A 518 34.07 -20.34 -25.97
CA SER A 518 35.09 -19.38 -26.43
C SER A 518 35.76 -18.57 -25.32
N SER A 519 35.20 -18.59 -24.11
CA SER A 519 35.81 -17.99 -22.92
C SER A 519 36.87 -18.90 -22.29
N ILE A 520 36.89 -20.18 -22.64
CA ILE A 520 37.82 -21.17 -22.07
C ILE A 520 39.10 -21.20 -22.89
N ASP A 521 40.25 -20.91 -22.26
CA ASP A 521 41.55 -21.08 -22.90
C ASP A 521 41.92 -22.56 -22.99
N ALA A 522 41.77 -23.14 -24.18
CA ALA A 522 42.06 -24.54 -24.44
C ALA A 522 43.56 -24.90 -24.29
N ASN A 523 44.45 -23.91 -24.07
CA ASN A 523 45.84 -24.16 -23.71
C ASN A 523 46.45 -23.01 -22.93
N THR A 524 46.35 -23.10 -21.62
CA THR A 524 46.88 -22.13 -20.64
C THR A 524 48.40 -21.94 -20.68
N THR A 525 49.15 -22.76 -21.43
CA THR A 525 50.60 -22.61 -21.58
C THR A 525 51.00 -21.63 -22.69
N ILE A 526 50.06 -21.21 -23.54
CA ILE A 526 50.30 -20.30 -24.66
C ILE A 526 49.46 -19.03 -24.47
N ASN A 527 50.13 -17.88 -24.34
CA ASN A 527 49.45 -16.59 -24.29
C ASN A 527 48.63 -16.34 -25.56
N GLY A 528 47.33 -16.05 -25.39
CA GLY A 528 46.47 -15.54 -26.45
C GLY A 528 45.10 -16.20 -26.58
N GLY A 529 44.72 -17.13 -25.69
CA GLY A 529 43.44 -17.83 -25.72
C GLY A 529 43.37 -18.78 -26.92
N GLN A 530 43.64 -20.06 -26.72
CA GLN A 530 43.55 -21.06 -27.79
C GLN A 530 42.14 -21.61 -27.88
N ALA A 531 41.61 -21.68 -29.10
CA ALA A 531 40.33 -22.32 -29.38
C ALA A 531 40.47 -23.86 -29.35
N PHE A 532 39.39 -24.54 -28.99
CA PHE A 532 39.33 -25.99 -29.12
C PHE A 532 39.24 -26.44 -30.59
N VAL A 533 39.76 -27.64 -30.86
CA VAL A 533 39.59 -28.39 -32.10
C VAL A 533 38.60 -29.51 -31.86
N PHE A 534 37.41 -29.41 -32.44
CA PHE A 534 36.40 -30.45 -32.34
C PHE A 534 36.74 -31.67 -33.21
N ILE A 535 36.97 -32.83 -32.58
CA ILE A 535 37.37 -34.10 -33.24
C ILE A 535 36.23 -35.14 -33.35
N GLY A 536 35.00 -34.74 -33.02
CA GLY A 536 33.81 -35.61 -33.06
C GLY A 536 33.85 -36.67 -31.96
N THR A 537 33.70 -37.95 -32.33
CA THR A 537 33.68 -39.08 -31.38
C THR A 537 35.03 -39.78 -31.24
N THR A 538 36.08 -39.28 -31.91
CA THR A 538 37.41 -39.90 -31.91
C THR A 538 38.05 -39.81 -30.51
N ALA A 539 38.85 -40.81 -30.12
CA ALA A 539 39.64 -40.72 -28.90
C ALA A 539 40.72 -39.64 -29.03
N PHE A 540 41.08 -39.00 -27.90
CA PHE A 540 42.12 -37.98 -27.87
C PHE A 540 43.44 -38.51 -28.45
N SER A 541 44.10 -37.66 -29.24
CA SER A 541 45.32 -37.99 -29.98
C SER A 541 46.59 -37.56 -29.25
N GLN A 542 46.47 -37.08 -28.00
CA GLN A 542 47.54 -36.45 -27.21
C GLN A 542 48.02 -35.13 -27.83
N GLN A 543 47.12 -34.42 -28.52
CA GLN A 543 47.30 -33.03 -28.89
C GLN A 543 46.54 -32.16 -27.89
N VAL A 544 47.09 -30.99 -27.59
CA VAL A 544 46.40 -29.97 -26.79
C VAL A 544 45.16 -29.45 -27.52
N CYS A 545 44.25 -28.84 -26.77
CA CYS A 545 43.04 -28.19 -27.27
C CYS A 545 42.05 -29.14 -27.98
N GLU A 546 41.98 -30.42 -27.65
CA GLU A 546 41.02 -31.32 -28.32
C GLU A 546 39.66 -31.34 -27.60
N LEU A 547 38.57 -31.26 -28.36
CA LEU A 547 37.20 -31.39 -27.84
C LEU A 547 36.48 -32.54 -28.54
N ARG A 548 35.81 -33.39 -27.75
CA ARG A 548 35.05 -34.53 -28.27
C ARG A 548 33.74 -34.72 -27.52
N TYR A 549 32.87 -35.57 -28.05
CA TYR A 549 31.71 -36.06 -27.32
C TYR A 549 31.61 -37.59 -27.35
N VAL A 550 30.88 -38.13 -26.38
CA VAL A 550 30.57 -39.56 -26.24
C VAL A 550 29.10 -39.71 -25.91
N ASN A 551 28.42 -40.53 -26.70
CA ASN A 551 27.06 -40.95 -26.37
C ASN A 551 27.10 -42.27 -25.61
N THR A 552 26.41 -42.29 -24.49
CA THR A 552 26.05 -43.51 -23.77
C THR A 552 24.69 -44.00 -24.26
N GLY A 553 24.14 -45.03 -23.62
CA GLY A 553 22.86 -45.59 -24.02
C GLY A 553 21.69 -44.59 -23.94
N SER A 554 21.77 -43.60 -23.05
CA SER A 554 20.74 -42.57 -22.85
C SER A 554 21.25 -41.14 -22.86
N GLU A 555 22.54 -40.90 -22.57
CA GLU A 555 23.10 -39.55 -22.37
C GLU A 555 24.20 -39.18 -23.36
N THR A 556 24.47 -37.89 -23.50
CA THR A 556 25.62 -37.33 -24.22
C THR A 556 26.56 -36.62 -23.24
N TYR A 557 27.86 -36.88 -23.37
CA TYR A 557 28.90 -36.21 -22.59
C TYR A 557 29.92 -35.56 -23.50
N ILE A 558 30.28 -34.32 -23.21
CA ILE A 558 31.34 -33.56 -23.87
C ILE A 558 32.58 -33.63 -22.98
N TYR A 559 33.75 -33.83 -23.60
CA TYR A 559 35.04 -33.90 -22.92
C TYR A 559 36.06 -33.03 -23.65
N GLY A 560 36.82 -32.22 -22.92
CA GLY A 560 37.97 -31.49 -23.46
C GLY A 560 39.29 -31.97 -22.88
N ASP A 561 40.32 -32.06 -23.72
CA ASP A 561 41.73 -32.28 -23.36
C ASP A 561 42.49 -30.98 -23.66
N VAL A 562 42.75 -30.21 -22.61
CA VAL A 562 43.41 -28.90 -22.63
C VAL A 562 44.93 -29.09 -22.64
N ASN A 563 45.44 -30.08 -21.88
CA ASN A 563 46.87 -30.23 -21.62
C ASN A 563 47.60 -31.20 -22.59
N GLY A 564 46.86 -31.96 -23.39
CA GLY A 564 47.35 -32.88 -24.41
C GLY A 564 47.89 -34.22 -23.88
N ASP A 565 47.54 -34.62 -22.66
CA ASP A 565 47.96 -35.90 -22.07
C ASP A 565 47.11 -37.10 -22.55
N GLY A 566 46.03 -36.84 -23.29
CA GLY A 566 45.11 -37.84 -23.81
C GLY A 566 44.01 -38.24 -22.82
N ALA A 567 43.88 -37.55 -21.69
CA ALA A 567 42.76 -37.65 -20.75
C ALA A 567 41.87 -36.40 -20.84
N ALA A 568 40.63 -36.52 -20.35
CA ALA A 568 39.75 -35.36 -20.25
C ALA A 568 40.16 -34.52 -19.04
N ASP A 569 40.24 -33.21 -19.22
CA ASP A 569 40.46 -32.22 -18.17
C ASP A 569 39.13 -31.71 -17.59
N PHE A 570 38.06 -31.69 -18.38
CA PHE A 570 36.70 -31.33 -17.93
C PHE A 570 35.63 -32.18 -18.63
N SER A 571 34.40 -32.12 -18.12
CA SER A 571 33.25 -32.66 -18.87
C SER A 571 31.96 -31.87 -18.65
N ILE A 572 31.09 -31.86 -19.65
CA ILE A 572 29.73 -31.30 -19.61
C ILE A 572 28.74 -32.41 -19.98
N HIS A 573 27.62 -32.50 -19.30
CA HIS A 573 26.55 -33.44 -19.64
C HIS A 573 25.48 -32.72 -20.46
N VAL A 574 24.94 -33.43 -21.45
CA VAL A 574 23.77 -33.01 -22.21
C VAL A 574 22.75 -34.14 -22.09
N ASP A 575 21.58 -33.81 -21.55
CA ASP A 575 20.48 -34.76 -21.37
C ASP A 575 20.04 -35.36 -22.71
N GLY A 576 19.93 -36.68 -22.74
CA GLY A 576 19.54 -37.41 -23.94
C GLY A 576 20.70 -37.73 -24.90
N VAL A 577 20.37 -38.35 -26.04
CA VAL A 577 21.37 -38.80 -27.04
C VAL A 577 21.42 -37.80 -28.20
N VAL A 578 22.36 -36.87 -28.15
CA VAL A 578 22.56 -35.81 -29.16
C VAL A 578 23.73 -36.14 -30.09
N GLN A 579 23.57 -35.88 -31.39
CA GLN A 579 24.65 -36.02 -32.39
C GLN A 579 25.31 -34.65 -32.64
N LEU A 580 26.34 -34.34 -31.86
CA LEU A 580 27.03 -33.05 -31.91
C LEU A 580 27.99 -32.94 -33.11
N GLN A 581 28.10 -31.74 -33.65
CA GLN A 581 28.98 -31.35 -34.76
C GLN A 581 29.56 -29.96 -34.50
N SER A 582 30.60 -29.58 -35.24
CA SER A 582 31.37 -28.35 -34.98
C SER A 582 30.52 -27.07 -35.03
N SER A 583 29.37 -27.06 -35.70
CA SER A 583 28.46 -25.91 -35.75
C SER A 583 27.64 -25.72 -34.48
N ASP A 584 27.54 -26.74 -33.64
CA ASP A 584 26.81 -26.70 -32.36
C ASP A 584 27.65 -26.03 -31.26
N PHE A 585 28.85 -25.54 -31.60
CA PHE A 585 29.80 -24.94 -30.68
C PHE A 585 30.30 -23.58 -31.16
N ILE A 586 30.54 -22.68 -30.20
CA ILE A 586 31.43 -21.52 -30.36
C ILE A 586 32.72 -21.86 -29.59
N LEU A 587 33.86 -21.95 -30.30
CA LEU A 587 35.15 -22.46 -29.78
C LEU A 587 36.26 -21.41 -29.81
#